data_AF-A0A3A8QP65-F1
#
_entry.id   AF-A0A3A8QP65-F1
#
_cell.length_a   1.000
_cell.length_b   1.000
_cell.length_c   1.000
_cell.angle_alpha   90.00
_cell.angle_beta   90.00
_cell.angle_gamma   90.00
#
_symmetry.space_group_name_H-M   'P 1'
#
loop_
_entity.id
_entity.type
_entity.pdbx_description
1 polymer ?
#
loop_
_entity_poly.entity_id
_entity_poly.type
_entity_poly.pdbx_seq_one_letter_code
_entity_poly.pdbx_strand_id
1 'polypeptide(L)'
;MNWEADVFAPEASPEDKREQLRMTLLQRYGVVENELTQLPAPWYGWEWRMAGTEWLGPPGEMPDGLGELLRDRWLVAGTSLVFLQVVSPESDPFPEGEAFLDSLRVTATEPAAR
;
A
#
# COMPACT_ATOMS: atom_id res chain seq x y z
N MET A 1 -5.80 13.04 11.62
CA MET A 1 -5.38 12.78 10.23
C MET A 1 -4.45 13.92 9.83
N ASN A 2 -3.15 13.77 10.06
CA ASN A 2 -2.16 14.79 9.70
C ASN A 2 -1.78 14.55 8.25
N TRP A 3 -2.20 15.46 7.37
CA TRP A 3 -1.69 15.53 6.00
C TRP A 3 -0.30 16.17 6.08
N GLU A 4 0.74 15.35 6.03
CA GLU A 4 2.11 15.86 5.85
C GLU A 4 2.31 16.12 4.36
N ALA A 5 2.08 17.37 3.94
CA ALA A 5 2.57 17.82 2.65
C ALA A 5 4.11 17.90 2.73
N ASP A 6 4.79 17.35 1.72
CA ASP A 6 6.25 17.31 1.61
C ASP A 6 6.98 16.35 2.57
N VAL A 7 6.56 15.08 2.57
CA VAL A 7 7.27 13.96 3.24
C VAL A 7 8.67 13.73 2.62
N PHE A 8 8.80 14.00 1.32
CA PHE A 8 10.01 13.72 0.57
C PHE A 8 10.63 14.97 -0.03
N ALA A 9 11.96 15.01 -0.07
CA ALA A 9 12.72 16.10 -0.66
C ALA A 9 12.34 16.29 -2.16
N PRO A 10 12.07 17.53 -2.62
CA PRO A 10 11.73 17.82 -4.01
C PRO A 10 12.71 17.25 -5.03
N GLU A 11 14.00 17.32 -4.72
CA GLU A 11 15.13 16.90 -5.55
C GLU A 11 15.37 15.39 -5.58
N ALA A 12 14.78 14.62 -4.68
CA ALA A 12 14.96 13.18 -4.65
C ALA A 12 14.22 12.50 -5.82
N SER A 13 14.88 11.50 -6.43
CA SER A 13 14.26 10.70 -7.49
C SER A 13 13.08 9.88 -6.93
N PRO A 14 12.09 9.49 -7.76
CA PRO A 14 11.01 8.60 -7.33
C PRO A 14 11.51 7.30 -6.67
N GLU A 15 12.62 6.76 -7.17
CA GLU A 15 13.28 5.57 -6.62
C GLU A 15 13.86 5.83 -5.23
N ASP A 16 14.56 6.95 -5.03
CA ASP A 16 15.10 7.33 -3.72
C ASP A 16 13.98 7.55 -2.70
N LYS A 17 12.89 8.20 -3.11
CA LYS A 17 11.71 8.41 -2.27
C LYS A 17 11.06 7.10 -1.87
N ARG A 18 10.98 6.14 -2.79
CA ARG A 18 10.48 4.78 -2.51
C ARG A 18 11.38 4.03 -1.53
N GLU A 19 12.70 4.15 -1.65
CA GLU A 19 13.62 3.51 -0.70
C GLU A 19 13.55 4.18 0.68
N GLN A 20 13.44 5.51 0.73
CA GLN A 20 13.25 6.24 1.98
C GLN A 20 11.93 5.84 2.67
N LEU A 21 10.86 5.65 1.90
CA LEU A 21 9.60 5.09 2.37
C LEU A 21 9.79 3.67 2.94
N ARG A 22 10.47 2.77 2.21
CA ARG A 22 10.77 1.40 2.68
C ARG A 22 11.45 1.43 4.04
N MET A 23 12.53 2.20 4.18
CA MET A 23 13.29 2.32 5.43
C MET A 23 12.42 2.84 6.57
N THR A 24 11.51 3.77 6.28
CA THR A 24 10.54 4.28 7.26
C THR A 24 9.57 3.18 7.71
N LEU A 25 9.02 2.39 6.78
CA LEU A 25 8.12 1.27 7.08
C LEU A 25 8.80 0.21 7.96
N LEU A 26 10.03 -0.17 7.63
CA LEU A 26 10.80 -1.16 8.39
C LEU A 26 11.18 -0.63 9.79
N GLN A 27 11.77 0.56 9.88
CA GLN A 27 12.39 1.04 11.12
C GLN A 27 11.42 1.72 12.08
N ARG A 28 10.45 2.49 11.55
CA ARG A 28 9.52 3.27 12.38
C ARG A 28 8.23 2.52 12.66
N TYR A 29 7.72 1.81 11.66
CA TYR A 29 6.45 1.09 11.76
C TYR A 29 6.62 -0.41 12.06
N GLY A 30 7.84 -0.93 11.99
CA GLY A 30 8.15 -2.31 12.34
C GLY A 30 7.57 -3.33 11.36
N VAL A 31 7.25 -2.91 10.12
CA VAL A 31 6.77 -3.81 9.08
C VAL A 31 7.86 -4.83 8.75
N VAL A 32 7.50 -6.10 8.59
CA VAL A 32 8.47 -7.14 8.25
C VAL A 32 8.78 -7.06 6.76
N GLU A 33 10.07 -7.10 6.41
CA GLU A 33 10.52 -6.87 5.03
C GLU A 33 9.95 -7.85 4.01
N ASN A 34 9.77 -9.12 4.39
CA ASN A 34 9.19 -10.14 3.53
C ASN A 34 7.67 -9.98 3.31
N GLU A 35 7.02 -9.08 4.05
CA GLU A 35 5.62 -8.73 3.87
C GLU A 35 5.46 -7.46 3.01
N LEU A 36 6.57 -6.81 2.62
CA LEU A 36 6.56 -5.66 1.73
C LEU A 36 6.73 -6.08 0.28
N THR A 37 5.70 -5.81 -0.52
CA THR A 37 5.76 -5.96 -1.98
C THR A 37 5.95 -4.60 -2.63
N GLN A 38 6.96 -4.49 -3.50
CA GLN A 38 7.18 -3.27 -4.26
C GLN A 38 6.09 -3.11 -5.33
N LEU A 39 5.51 -1.92 -5.44
CA LEU A 39 4.57 -1.64 -6.52
C LEU A 39 5.28 -1.59 -7.89
N PRO A 40 4.63 -2.11 -8.95
CA PRO A 40 5.16 -2.02 -10.31
C PRO A 40 4.98 -0.60 -10.88
N ALA A 41 5.81 -0.24 -11.86
CA ALA A 41 5.63 0.99 -12.62
C ALA A 41 4.22 1.07 -13.24
N PRO A 42 3.62 2.27 -13.33
CA PRO A 42 4.18 3.60 -13.06
C PRO A 42 4.14 4.02 -11.57
N TRP A 43 3.70 3.13 -10.68
CA TRP A 43 3.53 3.44 -9.27
C TRP A 43 4.84 3.29 -8.50
N TYR A 44 5.20 4.31 -7.74
CA TYR A 44 6.37 4.29 -6.86
C TYR A 44 5.89 4.13 -5.42
N GLY A 45 6.05 2.94 -4.84
CA GLY A 45 5.55 2.69 -3.50
C GLY A 45 5.66 1.23 -3.06
N TRP A 46 4.97 0.92 -1.97
CA TRP A 46 5.01 -0.38 -1.31
C TRP A 46 3.61 -0.80 -0.86
N GLU A 47 3.38 -2.10 -0.89
CA GLU A 47 2.22 -2.77 -0.34
C GLU A 47 2.67 -3.60 0.85
N TRP A 48 1.92 -3.52 1.95
CA TRP A 48 2.06 -4.46 3.04
C TRP A 48 1.01 -5.55 2.87
N ARG A 49 1.51 -6.74 2.56
CA ARG A 49 0.77 -7.97 2.35
C ARG A 49 1.10 -8.93 3.49
N MET A 50 0.14 -9.14 4.39
CA MET A 50 0.30 -10.16 5.43
C MET A 50 -0.09 -11.52 4.86
N ALA A 51 0.77 -12.52 5.05
CA ALA A 51 0.38 -13.89 4.78
C ALA A 51 -0.85 -14.22 5.64
N GLY A 52 -1.98 -14.58 5.02
CA GLY A 52 -3.15 -15.05 5.75
C GLY A 52 -2.78 -16.33 6.47
N THR A 53 -2.43 -16.25 7.76
CA THR A 53 -1.90 -17.40 8.48
C THR A 53 -2.98 -18.43 8.79
N GLU A 54 -4.25 -18.03 8.91
CA GLU A 54 -5.35 -18.97 9.17
C GLU A 54 -6.67 -18.48 8.55
N TRP A 55 -7.36 -19.37 7.84
CA TRP A 55 -8.74 -19.18 7.42
C TRP A 55 -9.64 -19.50 8.61
N LEU A 56 -10.32 -18.48 9.14
CA LEU A 56 -11.25 -18.61 10.26
C LEU A 56 -12.71 -18.84 9.81
N GLY A 57 -12.96 -18.94 8.50
CA GLY A 57 -14.29 -19.14 7.92
C GLY A 57 -14.67 -20.63 7.73
N PRO A 58 -15.84 -20.91 7.12
CA PRO A 58 -16.29 -22.27 6.84
C PRO A 58 -15.31 -23.02 5.92
N PRO A 59 -14.95 -24.29 6.20
CA PRO A 59 -13.96 -25.03 5.40
C PRO A 59 -14.32 -25.20 3.91
N GLY A 60 -15.61 -25.13 3.55
CA GLY A 60 -16.10 -25.24 2.17
C GLY A 60 -16.11 -23.93 1.38
N GLU A 61 -15.77 -22.81 2.02
CA GLU A 61 -15.69 -21.48 1.43
C GLU A 61 -14.26 -20.94 1.44
N MET A 62 -13.29 -21.76 1.87
CA MET A 62 -11.89 -21.38 1.84
C MET A 62 -11.50 -21.07 0.39
N PRO A 63 -11.09 -19.83 0.07
CA PRO A 63 -10.64 -19.49 -1.27
C PRO A 63 -9.40 -20.34 -1.61
N ASP A 64 -9.22 -20.67 -2.90
CA ASP A 64 -8.05 -21.41 -3.38
C ASP A 64 -6.79 -20.59 -3.11
N GLY A 65 -6.13 -20.91 -2.00
CA GLY A 65 -4.99 -20.18 -1.43
C GLY A 65 -5.43 -19.36 -0.23
N LEU A 66 -4.79 -19.62 0.93
CA LEU A 66 -4.69 -18.61 1.99
C LEU A 66 -3.91 -17.43 1.40
N GLY A 67 -4.65 -16.51 0.79
CA GLY A 67 -4.08 -15.40 0.04
C GLY A 67 -3.31 -14.47 0.97
N GLU A 68 -2.32 -13.80 0.40
CA GLU A 68 -1.74 -12.62 1.04
C GLU A 68 -2.83 -11.54 1.13
N LEU A 69 -3.12 -11.06 2.33
CA LEU A 69 -4.09 -9.99 2.55
C LEU A 69 -3.40 -8.64 2.41
N LEU A 70 -3.83 -7.84 1.44
CA LEU A 70 -3.40 -6.46 1.29
C LEU A 70 -3.99 -5.61 2.43
N ARG A 71 -3.14 -5.14 3.33
CA ARG A 71 -3.53 -4.29 4.46
C ARG A 71 -3.49 -2.82 4.08
N ASP A 72 -2.32 -2.44 3.61
CA ASP A 72 -1.92 -1.06 3.47
C ASP A 72 -1.14 -0.88 2.17
N ARG A 73 -1.38 0.24 1.48
CA ARG A 73 -0.65 0.66 0.29
C ARG A 73 -0.17 2.09 0.46
N TRP A 74 1.13 2.29 0.28
CA TRP A 74 1.77 3.61 0.30
C TRP A 74 2.29 3.95 -1.09
N LEU A 75 1.94 5.13 -1.58
CA LEU A 75 2.30 5.65 -2.89
C LEU A 75 3.04 6.98 -2.74
N VAL A 76 4.17 7.10 -3.41
CA VAL A 76 4.88 8.36 -3.61
C VAL A 76 4.19 9.12 -4.73
N ALA A 77 3.69 10.32 -4.43
CA ALA A 77 3.06 11.23 -5.38
C ALA A 77 3.79 12.58 -5.36
N GLY A 78 4.77 12.76 -6.26
CA GLY A 78 5.61 13.95 -6.28
C GLY A 78 6.53 14.04 -5.06
N THR A 79 6.25 14.97 -4.13
CA THR A 79 6.90 15.11 -2.81
C THR A 79 6.05 14.56 -1.67
N SER A 80 4.83 14.12 -1.97
CA SER A 80 3.83 13.71 -0.99
C SER A 80 3.72 12.19 -0.89
N LEU A 81 3.13 11.74 0.20
CA LEU A 81 2.78 10.34 0.47
C LEU A 81 1.26 10.18 0.42
N VAL A 82 0.76 9.27 -0.40
CA VAL A 82 -0.63 8.82 -0.38
C VAL A 82 -0.67 7.48 0.35
N PHE A 83 -1.41 7.44 1.45
CA PHE A 83 -1.64 6.23 2.23
C PHE A 83 -3.08 5.75 2.00
N LEU A 84 -3.21 4.50 1.55
CA LEU A 84 -4.48 3.83 1.34
C LEU A 84 -4.52 2.61 2.24
N GLN A 85 -5.58 2.51 3.02
CA GLN A 85 -5.80 1.42 3.96
C GLN A 85 -7.16 0.78 3.69
N VAL A 86 -7.18 -0.55 3.66
CA VAL A 86 -8.43 -1.31 3.67
C VAL A 86 -8.72 -1.66 5.13
N VAL A 87 -9.78 -1.06 5.67
CA VAL A 87 -10.28 -1.41 7.00
C VAL A 87 -11.41 -2.42 6.82
N SER A 88 -11.07 -3.70 6.97
CA SER A 88 -12.05 -4.78 7.06
C SER A 88 -12.06 -5.36 8.49
N PRO A 89 -13.22 -5.85 8.98
CA PRO A 89 -13.25 -6.68 10.18
C PRO A 89 -12.30 -7.87 10.03
N GLU A 90 -11.66 -8.33 11.11
CA GLU A 90 -10.81 -9.54 11.06
C GLU A 90 -11.56 -10.78 10.59
N SER A 91 -12.89 -10.79 10.75
CA SER A 91 -13.79 -11.84 10.29
C SER A 91 -14.22 -11.71 8.83
N ASP A 92 -13.74 -10.70 8.11
CA ASP A 92 -14.12 -10.40 6.74
C ASP A 92 -13.12 -11.05 5.76
N PRO A 93 -13.55 -12.11 5.05
CA PRO A 93 -12.71 -12.83 4.11
C PRO A 93 -12.66 -12.19 2.71
N PHE A 94 -13.29 -11.03 2.48
CA PHE A 94 -13.60 -10.60 1.13
C PHE A 94 -12.41 -9.94 0.40
N PRO A 95 -12.17 -10.29 -0.87
CA PRO A 95 -11.19 -9.64 -1.75
C PRO A 95 -11.65 -8.25 -2.24
N GLU A 96 -12.81 -7.76 -1.80
CA GLU A 96 -13.40 -6.49 -2.25
C GLU A 96 -12.51 -5.28 -1.93
N GLY A 97 -11.82 -5.31 -0.79
CA GLY A 97 -10.85 -4.27 -0.42
C GLY A 97 -9.63 -4.25 -1.34
N GLU A 98 -9.10 -5.43 -1.71
CA GLU A 98 -8.00 -5.55 -2.67
C GLU A 98 -8.46 -5.11 -4.07
N ALA A 99 -9.63 -5.56 -4.51
CA ALA A 99 -10.24 -5.13 -5.78
C ALA A 99 -10.50 -3.62 -5.81
N PHE A 100 -10.92 -3.03 -4.69
CA PHE A 100 -11.07 -1.58 -4.55
C PHE A 100 -9.73 -0.88 -4.68
N LEU A 101 -8.70 -1.30 -3.94
CA LEU A 101 -7.36 -0.72 -4.06
C LEU A 101 -6.81 -0.85 -5.48
N ASP A 102 -6.98 -2.00 -6.14
CA ASP A 102 -6.55 -2.21 -7.53
C ASP A 102 -7.34 -1.34 -8.53
N SER A 103 -8.58 -0.98 -8.21
CA SER A 103 -9.36 -0.05 -9.03
C SER A 103 -8.88 1.41 -8.92
N LEU A 104 -8.16 1.77 -7.84
CA LEU A 104 -7.70 3.13 -7.63
C LEU A 104 -6.58 3.48 -8.62
N ARG A 105 -6.84 4.49 -9.44
CA ARG A 105 -5.83 5.11 -10.31
C ARG A 105 -5.50 6.49 -9.75
N VAL A 106 -4.25 6.69 -9.33
CA VAL A 106 -3.76 8.03 -8.97
C VAL A 106 -3.28 8.73 -10.25
N THR A 107 -4.09 9.62 -10.80
CA THR A 107 -3.68 10.43 -11.96
C THR A 107 -3.04 11.73 -11.47
N ALA A 108 -1.84 12.05 -11.97
CA ALA A 108 -1.29 13.40 -11.78
C ALA A 108 -2.23 14.40 -12.46
N THR A 109 -2.86 15.29 -11.70
CA THR A 109 -3.50 16.48 -12.26
C THR A 109 -2.39 17.45 -12.63
N GLU A 110 -2.18 17.67 -13.93
CA GLU A 110 -1.40 18.81 -14.39
C GLU A 110 -1.98 20.09 -13.75
N PRO A 111 -1.15 20.99 -13.20
CA PRO A 111 -1.65 22.31 -12.85
C PRO A 111 -2.16 22.95 -14.14
N ALA A 112 -3.44 23.34 -14.16
CA ALA A 112 -4.03 24.07 -15.27
C ALA A 112 -3.09 25.23 -15.64
N ALA A 113 -2.59 25.22 -16.88
CA ALA A 113 -1.76 26.29 -17.41
C ALA A 113 -2.44 27.64 -17.13
N ARG A 114 -1.73 28.52 -16.41
CA ARG A 114 -2.11 29.93 -16.25
C ARG A 114 -1.45 30.76 -17.32
#